data_AF-A0A955IPP0-F1
#
_entry.id   AF-A0A955IPP0-F1
#
_cell.length_a   1.000
_cell.length_b   1.000
_cell.length_c   1.000
_cell.angle_alpha   90.00
_cell.angle_beta   90.00
_cell.angle_gamma   90.00
#
_symmetry.space_group_name_H-M   'P 1'
#
loop_
_entity.id
_entity.type
_entity.pdbx_description
1 polymer ?
#
loop_
_entity_poly.entity_id
_entity_poly.type
_entity_poly.pdbx_seq_one_letter_code
_entity_poly.pdbx_strand_id
1 'polypeptide(L)' 'SSAPAAVRLSDLTASGMRGPIGRGGRLDIVAVMASMSVLTPTPGLVIDCRQWIDPWAGLERSLAALQSL' A
#
# COMPACT_ATOMS: atom_id res chain seq x y z
N SER A 1 -10.30 21.81 -10.25
CA SER A 1 -9.12 20.97 -10.03
C SER A 1 -9.59 19.54 -9.87
N SER A 2 -9.01 18.56 -10.57
CA SER A 2 -9.23 17.16 -10.19
C SER A 2 -8.50 16.93 -8.88
N ALA A 3 -9.15 16.26 -7.91
CA ALA A 3 -8.44 15.79 -6.73
C ALA A 3 -7.26 14.92 -7.18
N PRO A 4 -6.09 15.00 -6.53
CA PRO A 4 -4.98 14.10 -6.85
C PRO A 4 -5.48 12.67 -6.74
N ALA A 5 -5.26 11.87 -7.80
CA ALA A 5 -5.68 10.49 -7.83
C ALA A 5 -4.95 9.73 -6.71
N ALA A 6 -5.69 9.33 -5.68
CA ALA A 6 -5.17 8.55 -4.58
C ALA A 6 -5.53 7.08 -4.79
N VAL A 7 -4.53 6.20 -4.76
CA VAL A 7 -4.75 4.76 -4.87
C VAL A 7 -4.83 4.17 -3.47
N ARG A 8 -5.88 3.39 -3.26
CA ARG A 8 -6.06 2.62 -2.03
C ARG A 8 -5.31 1.31 -2.15
N LEU A 9 -4.34 1.10 -1.27
CA LEU A 9 -3.50 -0.08 -1.25
C LEU A 9 -3.90 -1.02 -0.10
N SER A 10 -3.87 -2.31 -0.42
CA SER A 10 -3.91 -3.42 0.52
C SER A 10 -3.12 -4.54 -0.13
N ASP A 11 -2.26 -5.19 0.64
CA ASP A 11 -1.59 -6.39 0.16
C ASP A 11 -2.52 -7.60 0.30
N LEU A 12 -2.19 -8.67 -0.43
CA LEU A 12 -2.82 -9.97 -0.29
C LEU A 12 -1.84 -10.94 0.34
N THR A 13 -2.25 -11.56 1.43
CA THR A 13 -1.52 -12.66 2.06
C THR A 13 -1.49 -13.90 1.15
N ALA A 14 -0.69 -14.90 1.50
CA ALA A 14 -0.70 -16.19 0.83
C ALA A 14 -2.10 -16.85 0.79
N SER A 15 -2.94 -16.59 1.80
CA SER A 15 -4.32 -17.08 1.89
C SER A 15 -5.35 -16.24 1.11
N GLY A 16 -4.92 -15.16 0.43
CA GLY A 16 -5.80 -14.26 -0.31
C GLY A 16 -6.56 -13.25 0.56
N MET A 17 -6.21 -13.16 1.84
CA MET A 17 -6.76 -12.16 2.75
C MET A 17 -6.05 -10.82 2.59
N ARG A 18 -6.75 -9.73 2.88
CA ARG A 18 -6.14 -8.40 2.93
C ARG A 18 -5.19 -8.30 4.12
N GLY A 19 -4.02 -7.73 3.90
CA GLY A 19 -3.02 -7.55 4.96
C GLY A 19 -2.11 -6.35 4.73
N PRO A 20 -1.19 -6.12 5.71
CA PRO A 20 -0.17 -5.08 5.64
C PRO A 20 0.69 -5.18 4.39
N ILE A 21 1.13 -4.03 3.87
CA ILE A 21 2.06 -3.96 2.74
C ILE A 21 3.44 -4.45 3.19
N GLY A 22 4.06 -5.31 2.39
CA GLY A 22 5.46 -5.70 2.58
C GLY A 22 5.70 -7.21 2.63
N ARG A 23 6.79 -7.63 3.29
CA ARG A 23 7.34 -8.99 3.19
C ARG A 23 6.30 -10.07 3.49
N GLY A 24 6.01 -10.89 2.48
CA GLY A 24 5.05 -12.01 2.55
C GLY A 24 3.72 -11.75 1.82
N GLY A 25 3.53 -10.53 1.33
CA GLY A 25 2.44 -10.16 0.43
C GLY A 25 2.72 -10.46 -1.04
N ARG A 26 1.73 -10.21 -1.89
CA ARG A 26 1.79 -10.37 -3.35
C ARG A 26 1.89 -9.04 -4.10
N LEU A 27 1.76 -7.92 -3.41
CA LEU A 27 1.84 -6.59 -4.01
C LEU A 27 3.29 -6.25 -4.37
N ASP A 28 3.57 -6.08 -5.66
CA ASP A 28 4.80 -5.43 -6.12
C ASP A 28 4.66 -3.91 -5.98
N ILE A 29 5.03 -3.42 -4.80
CA ILE A 29 4.88 -2.01 -4.46
C ILE A 29 5.80 -1.11 -5.29
N VAL A 30 6.97 -1.59 -5.73
CA VAL A 30 7.89 -0.82 -6.59
C VAL A 30 7.27 -0.60 -7.96
N ALA A 31 6.73 -1.65 -8.57
CA ALA A 31 6.04 -1.54 -9.86
C ALA A 31 4.80 -0.63 -9.78
N VAL A 32 4.05 -0.70 -8.68
CA VAL A 32 2.91 0.20 -8.43
C VAL A 32 3.37 1.65 -8.36
N MET A 33 4.40 1.95 -7.56
CA MET A 33 4.91 3.31 -7.41
C MET A 33 5.48 3.86 -8.72
N ALA A 34 6.23 3.06 -9.47
CA ALA A 34 6.73 3.43 -10.79
C ALA A 34 5.58 3.77 -11.74
N SER A 35 4.53 2.94 -11.77
CA SER A 35 3.35 3.19 -12.60
C SER A 35 2.60 4.47 -12.19
N MET A 36 2.47 4.73 -10.89
CA MET A 36 1.83 5.94 -10.38
C MET A 36 2.63 7.21 -10.68
N SER A 37 3.96 7.14 -10.70
CA SER A 37 4.83 8.29 -11.00
C SER A 37 4.64 8.83 -12.43
N VAL A 38 4.14 7.99 -13.36
CA VAL A 38 3.79 8.43 -14.73
C VAL A 38 2.58 9.37 -14.71
N LEU A 39 1.68 9.21 -13.74
CA LEU A 39 0.44 10.00 -13.65
C LEU A 39 0.63 11.30 -12.87
N THR A 40 1.47 11.29 -11.85
CA THR A 40 1.71 12.46 -10.98
C THR A 40 3.06 12.36 -10.26
N PRO A 41 3.78 13.48 -10.07
CA PRO A 41 5.03 13.51 -9.31
C PRO A 41 4.83 13.24 -7.81
N THR A 42 3.62 13.44 -7.29
CA THR A 42 3.27 13.20 -5.88
C THR A 42 2.02 12.31 -5.79
N PRO A 43 2.17 11.00 -5.99
CA PRO A 43 1.06 10.06 -5.89
C PRO A 43 0.51 9.99 -4.46
N GLY A 44 -0.81 10.12 -4.31
CA GLY A 44 -1.48 9.88 -3.04
C GLY A 44 -1.66 8.38 -2.80
N LEU A 45 -1.30 7.91 -1.61
CA LEU A 45 -1.53 6.52 -1.18
C LEU A 45 -2.46 6.49 0.02
N VAL A 46 -3.42 5.58 0.02
CA VAL A 46 -4.30 5.31 1.16
C VAL A 46 -4.08 3.87 1.61
N ILE A 47 -3.58 3.68 2.83
CA ILE A 47 -3.45 2.36 3.45
C ILE A 47 -4.80 2.04 4.11
N ASP A 48 -5.54 1.08 3.56
CA ASP A 48 -6.80 0.67 4.16
C ASP A 48 -6.61 -0.48 5.14
N CYS A 49 -6.67 -0.15 6.42
CA CYS A 49 -6.44 -1.07 7.52
C CYS A 49 -7.71 -1.84 7.95
N ARG A 50 -8.84 -1.68 7.26
CA ARG A 50 -10.10 -2.33 7.67
C ARG A 50 -9.96 -3.84 7.55
N GLN A 51 -10.56 -4.54 8.51
CA GLN A 51 -10.59 -6.00 8.60
C GLN A 51 -9.21 -6.66 8.85
N TRP A 52 -8.18 -5.87 9.16
CA TRP A 52 -6.93 -6.42 9.68
C TRP A 52 -7.12 -6.86 11.13
N ILE A 53 -6.47 -7.96 11.50
CA ILE A 53 -6.49 -8.49 12.87
C ILE A 53 -5.92 -7.46 13.85
N ASP A 54 -4.86 -6.75 13.44
CA ASP A 54 -4.26 -5.65 14.18
C ASP A 54 -3.99 -4.48 13.20
N PRO A 55 -4.91 -3.48 13.16
CA PRO A 55 -4.81 -2.35 12.24
C PRO A 55 -3.58 -1.47 12.48
N TRP A 56 -3.21 -1.23 13.74
CA TRP A 56 -2.13 -0.32 14.09
C TRP A 56 -0.77 -0.92 13.80
N ALA A 57 -0.51 -2.14 14.29
CA ALA A 57 0.74 -2.81 13.97
C ALA A 57 0.86 -3.09 12.47
N GLY A 58 -0.27 -3.32 11.78
CA GLY A 58 -0.30 -3.43 10.33
C GLY A 58 0.07 -2.13 9.62
N LEU A 59 -0.42 -0.99 10.10
CA LEU A 59 -0.11 0.32 9.55
C LEU A 59 1.38 0.63 9.72
N GLU A 60 1.93 0.42 10.92
CA GLU A 60 3.35 0.62 11.21
C GLU A 60 4.26 -0.21 10.29
N ARG A 61 3.92 -1.50 10.10
CA ARG A 61 4.65 -2.37 9.15
C ARG A 61 4.55 -1.87 7.72
N SER A 62 3.37 -1.42 7.29
CA SER A 62 3.17 -0.90 5.95
C SER A 62 3.98 0.37 5.71
N LEU A 63 4.03 1.28 6.69
CA LEU A 63 4.84 2.49 6.63
C LEU A 63 6.33 2.16 6.58
N ALA A 64 6.80 1.24 7.43
CA ALA A 64 8.20 0.79 7.41
C ALA A 64 8.59 0.17 6.07
N ALA A 65 7.71 -0.65 5.47
CA ALA A 65 7.93 -1.21 4.14
C ALA A 65 8.02 -0.12 3.07
N LEU A 66 7.10 0.86 3.08
CA LEU A 66 7.10 1.98 2.12
C LEU A 66 8.31 2.90 2.27
N GLN A 67 8.79 3.13 3.49
CA GLN A 67 10.00 3.93 3.77
C GLN A 67 11.30 3.24 3.34
N SER A 68 11.25 1.93 3.09
CA SER A 68 12.40 1.15 2.63
C SER A 68 12.53 1.02 1.11
N LEU A 69 11.60 1.65 0.35
CA LEU A 69 11.61 1.72 -1.11
C LEU A 69 12.48 2.88 -1.61
#